data_AF-A0A6P5MKV6-F1
#
_entry.id   AF-A0A6P5MKV6-F1
#
_cell.length_a   1.000
_cell.length_b   1.000
_cell.length_c   1.000
_cell.angle_alpha   90.00
_cell.angle_beta   90.00
_cell.angle_gamma   90.00
#
_symmetry.space_group_name_H-M   'P 1'
#
loop_
_entity.id
_entity.type
_entity.pdbx_description
1 polymer ?
#
loop_
_entity_poly.entity_id
_entity_poly.type
_entity_poly.pdbx_seq_one_letter_code
_entity_poly.pdbx_strand_id
1 'polypeptide(L)'
;MASVDVLSQWVDVTVLGEEPLVDAEFITHLRTHHRLYMAKRNAQESYQRVQEAKAKSRARSGGAKAVISPPPPPPPPKNVGTPSQPIIISSSSSLARPLPSAQLLSEPEKKKRKTSESGPSWEESFRAAGVCGKLLDIFEKTPLSSLGTSPKVEELEERLLMFEKHERELKVERDKLRKERDVLREKESQLQAQCTMEANLRKAAQESYQSLFKDMVEVRKDLMNSRNAYTELEDSIAEGAEESWRIFLEQVRVIAPDLDLSPLHPDKVVIDGAIVDPPVPEVVSESDLKTRGQRIIESPPHSKDAPSSSILAPTSSSAPPPGPGGVPPGGGDSSTLSKK
;
A
#
# COMPACT_ATOMS: atom_id res chain seq x y z
N MET A 1 -8.58 -0.16 2.31
CA MET A 1 -7.97 0.68 3.35
C MET A 1 -8.45 0.37 4.78
N ALA A 2 -9.35 -0.60 5.01
CA ALA A 2 -9.86 -0.90 6.36
C ALA A 2 -8.99 -1.87 7.23
N SER A 3 -7.80 -2.27 6.77
CA SER A 3 -7.01 -3.32 7.44
C SER A 3 -5.90 -2.80 8.35
N VAL A 4 -5.55 -1.51 8.24
CA VAL A 4 -4.47 -0.89 9.04
C VAL A 4 -5.05 -0.32 10.33
N ASP A 5 -6.24 0.28 10.27
CA ASP A 5 -6.89 0.88 11.44
C ASP A 5 -7.26 -0.15 12.52
N VAL A 6 -7.51 -1.41 12.13
CA VAL A 6 -7.80 -2.49 13.09
C VAL A 6 -6.54 -2.94 13.82
N LEU A 7 -5.34 -2.78 13.25
CA LEU A 7 -4.08 -3.14 13.92
C LEU A 7 -3.55 -2.00 14.80
N SER A 8 -3.87 -0.75 14.46
CA SER A 8 -3.45 0.43 15.24
C SER A 8 -4.13 0.51 16.62
N GLN A 9 -5.31 -0.10 16.81
CA GLN A 9 -5.99 -0.19 18.11
C GLN A 9 -5.34 -1.18 19.09
N TRP A 10 -4.37 -1.99 18.67
CA TRP A 10 -3.81 -3.08 19.47
C TRP A 10 -2.43 -2.80 20.07
N VAL A 11 -1.76 -1.72 19.68
CA VAL A 11 -0.41 -1.41 20.18
C VAL A 11 -0.45 -0.72 21.56
N ASP A 12 -1.57 -0.10 21.95
CA ASP A 12 -1.66 0.65 23.22
C ASP A 12 -1.97 -0.18 24.48
N VAL A 13 -2.10 -1.51 24.38
CA VAL A 13 -2.50 -2.36 25.53
C VAL A 13 -1.30 -2.96 26.30
N THR A 14 -0.06 -2.61 25.96
CA THR A 14 1.14 -3.26 26.54
C THR A 14 1.84 -2.49 27.68
N VAL A 15 1.23 -1.42 28.21
CA VAL A 15 1.92 -0.56 29.20
C VAL A 15 1.77 -1.01 30.66
N LEU A 16 0.99 -2.05 30.97
CA LEU A 16 0.78 -2.47 32.37
C LEU A 16 0.94 -3.97 32.56
N GLY A 17 2.18 -4.45 32.64
CA GLY A 17 2.68 -5.51 33.54
C GLY A 17 2.00 -6.90 33.67
N GLU A 18 0.81 -7.11 33.15
CA GLU A 18 0.12 -8.39 33.13
C GLU A 18 0.31 -9.03 31.76
N GLU A 19 0.70 -10.31 31.73
CA GLU A 19 0.70 -11.06 30.48
C GLU A 19 -0.72 -11.04 29.91
N PRO A 20 -0.96 -10.49 28.70
CA PRO A 20 -2.25 -10.62 28.08
C PRO A 20 -2.43 -12.10 27.82
N LEU A 21 -3.36 -12.72 28.55
CA LEU A 21 -3.85 -14.05 28.26
C LEU A 21 -4.53 -13.96 26.87
N VAL A 22 -3.73 -14.09 25.81
CA VAL A 22 -4.22 -14.02 24.44
C VAL A 22 -5.11 -15.24 24.25
N ASP A 23 -6.41 -15.01 24.36
CA ASP A 23 -7.42 -16.04 24.29
C ASP A 23 -7.21 -16.87 23.01
N ALA A 24 -7.21 -18.20 23.14
CA ALA A 24 -7.05 -19.11 22.02
C ALA A 24 -8.16 -18.89 20.97
N GLU A 25 -9.33 -18.42 21.40
CA GLU A 25 -10.41 -18.01 20.49
C GLU A 25 -10.01 -16.82 19.62
N PHE A 26 -9.28 -15.85 20.16
CA PHE A 26 -8.82 -14.67 19.42
C PHE A 26 -7.81 -15.04 18.33
N ILE A 27 -6.82 -15.90 18.65
CA ILE A 27 -5.85 -16.39 17.65
C ILE A 27 -6.57 -17.18 16.54
N THR A 28 -7.58 -17.96 16.92
CA THR A 28 -8.39 -18.73 15.96
C THR A 28 -9.23 -17.83 15.07
N HIS A 29 -9.81 -16.77 15.64
CA HIS A 29 -10.56 -15.75 14.90
C HIS A 29 -9.65 -15.04 13.88
N LEU A 30 -8.46 -14.61 14.30
CA LEU A 30 -7.51 -13.91 13.43
C LEU A 30 -7.04 -14.79 12.26
N ARG A 31 -6.72 -16.06 12.53
CA ARG A 31 -6.37 -17.05 11.47
C ARG A 31 -7.53 -17.27 10.51
N THR A 32 -8.75 -17.36 11.01
CA THR A 32 -9.95 -17.57 10.19
C THR A 32 -10.22 -16.37 9.30
N HIS A 33 -10.14 -15.16 9.86
CA HIS A 33 -10.32 -13.92 9.11
C HIS A 33 -9.25 -13.75 8.03
N HIS A 34 -7.98 -14.07 8.33
CA HIS A 34 -6.90 -14.04 7.34
C HIS A 34 -7.13 -15.03 6.19
N ARG A 35 -7.56 -16.27 6.50
CA ARG A 35 -7.93 -17.26 5.48
C ARG A 35 -9.08 -16.78 4.61
N LEU A 36 -10.11 -16.18 5.21
CA LEU A 36 -11.26 -15.65 4.49
C LEU A 36 -10.86 -14.49 3.56
N TYR A 37 -9.99 -13.60 4.04
CA TYR A 37 -9.44 -12.49 3.27
C TYR A 37 -8.68 -13.00 2.02
N MET A 38 -7.80 -13.98 2.19
CA MET A 38 -7.05 -14.57 1.08
C MET A 38 -7.96 -15.32 0.09
N ALA A 39 -8.96 -16.05 0.60
CA ALA A 39 -9.95 -16.72 -0.25
C ALA A 39 -10.75 -15.72 -1.10
N LYS A 40 -11.19 -14.61 -0.51
CA LYS A 40 -11.92 -13.55 -1.22
C LYS A 40 -11.07 -12.91 -2.31
N ARG A 41 -9.80 -12.64 -2.02
CA ARG A 41 -8.84 -12.10 -2.99
C ARG A 41 -8.63 -13.06 -4.16
N ASN A 42 -8.40 -14.35 -3.89
CA ASN A 42 -8.24 -15.37 -4.93
C ASN A 42 -9.49 -15.52 -5.80
N ALA A 43 -10.69 -15.47 -5.20
CA ALA A 43 -11.94 -15.51 -5.94
C ALA A 43 -12.10 -14.29 -6.86
N GLN A 44 -11.75 -13.10 -6.38
CA GLN A 44 -11.77 -11.87 -7.19
C GLN A 44 -10.78 -11.94 -8.36
N GLU A 45 -9.55 -12.39 -8.13
CA GLU A 45 -8.54 -12.57 -9.19
C GLU A 45 -8.94 -13.65 -10.21
N SER A 46 -9.63 -14.71 -9.77
CA SER A 46 -10.20 -15.71 -10.66
C SER A 46 -11.32 -15.14 -11.53
N TYR A 47 -12.23 -14.38 -10.94
CA TYR A 47 -13.31 -13.70 -11.68
C TYR A 47 -12.77 -12.75 -12.73
N GLN A 48 -11.73 -11.98 -12.38
CA GLN A 48 -11.05 -11.08 -13.31
C GLN A 48 -10.46 -11.85 -14.51
N ARG A 49 -9.77 -12.97 -14.26
CA ARG A 49 -9.23 -13.85 -15.32
C ARG A 49 -10.32 -14.40 -16.25
N VAL A 50 -11.48 -14.78 -15.69
CA VAL A 50 -12.62 -15.25 -16.51
C VAL A 50 -13.16 -14.12 -17.39
N GLN A 51 -13.28 -12.90 -16.86
CA GLN A 51 -13.74 -11.75 -17.65
C GLN A 51 -12.75 -11.40 -18.77
N GLU A 52 -11.44 -11.43 -18.49
CA GLU A 52 -10.41 -11.24 -19.50
C GLU A 52 -10.44 -12.33 -20.58
N ALA A 53 -10.59 -13.60 -20.19
CA ALA A 53 -10.71 -14.71 -21.13
C ALA A 53 -11.96 -14.57 -22.00
N LYS A 54 -13.09 -14.12 -21.42
CA LYS A 54 -14.35 -13.87 -22.14
C LYS A 54 -14.25 -12.69 -23.11
N ALA A 55 -13.60 -11.61 -22.70
CA ALA A 55 -13.32 -10.48 -23.59
C ALA A 55 -12.41 -10.90 -24.76
N LYS A 56 -11.38 -11.69 -24.46
CA LYS A 56 -10.40 -12.20 -25.44
C LYS A 56 -11.01 -13.21 -26.42
N SER A 57 -11.95 -14.05 -25.99
CA SER A 57 -12.64 -14.98 -26.88
C SER A 57 -13.63 -14.26 -27.81
N ARG A 58 -14.30 -13.21 -27.35
CA ARG A 58 -15.18 -12.36 -28.17
C ARG A 58 -14.41 -11.66 -29.30
N ALA A 59 -13.17 -11.22 -29.04
CA ALA A 59 -12.30 -10.63 -30.05
C ALA A 59 -11.87 -11.64 -31.15
N ARG A 60 -11.83 -12.94 -30.84
CA ARG A 60 -11.48 -14.00 -31.80
C ARG A 60 -12.69 -14.55 -32.58
N SER A 61 -13.89 -14.50 -32.01
CA SER A 61 -15.11 -15.05 -32.64
C SER A 61 -15.92 -14.04 -33.48
N GLY A 62 -15.51 -12.77 -33.52
CA GLY A 62 -16.25 -11.71 -34.24
C GLY A 62 -16.02 -11.64 -35.76
N GLY A 63 -15.21 -12.52 -36.35
CA GLY A 63 -14.78 -12.41 -37.75
C GLY A 63 -15.73 -12.96 -38.83
N ALA A 64 -16.84 -13.62 -38.49
CA ALA A 64 -17.68 -14.26 -39.52
C ALA A 64 -19.15 -14.41 -39.10
N LYS A 65 -19.91 -13.31 -39.07
CA LYS A 65 -21.34 -13.34 -39.45
C LYS A 65 -21.70 -12.01 -40.11
N ALA A 66 -21.98 -12.07 -41.41
CA ALA A 66 -22.76 -11.05 -42.10
C ALA A 66 -24.13 -10.97 -41.42
N VAL A 67 -24.33 -9.91 -40.63
CA VAL A 67 -25.64 -9.52 -40.13
C VAL A 67 -26.11 -8.40 -41.05
N ILE A 68 -27.20 -8.67 -41.77
CA ILE A 68 -28.00 -7.67 -42.44
C ILE A 68 -28.61 -6.81 -41.32
N SER A 69 -28.07 -5.62 -41.08
CA SER A 69 -28.60 -4.67 -40.11
C SER A 69 -29.96 -4.15 -40.56
N PRO A 70 -30.99 -4.10 -39.69
CA PRO A 70 -32.16 -3.27 -39.94
C PRO A 70 -31.77 -1.77 -39.92
N PRO A 71 -32.52 -0.90 -40.63
CA PRO A 71 -32.15 0.50 -40.81
C PRO A 71 -32.17 1.27 -39.47
N PRO A 72 -31.31 2.30 -39.33
CA PRO A 72 -31.21 3.07 -38.10
C PRO A 72 -32.45 3.95 -37.86
N PRO A 73 -32.87 4.14 -36.59
CA PRO A 73 -33.95 5.06 -36.25
C PRO A 73 -33.54 6.54 -36.47
N PRO A 74 -34.50 7.43 -36.75
CA PRO A 74 -34.24 8.84 -37.06
C PRO A 74 -33.67 9.62 -35.86
N PRO A 75 -32.83 10.64 -36.12
CA PRO A 75 -32.16 11.40 -35.07
C PRO A 75 -33.14 12.32 -34.31
N PRO A 76 -32.95 12.49 -32.98
CA PRO A 76 -33.75 13.42 -32.17
C PRO A 76 -33.44 14.88 -32.52
N PRO A 77 -34.41 15.80 -32.34
CA PRO A 77 -34.27 17.20 -32.70
C PRO A 77 -33.18 17.89 -31.87
N LYS A 78 -32.34 18.67 -32.56
CA LYS A 78 -31.30 19.52 -31.97
C LYS A 78 -31.96 20.67 -31.21
N ASN A 79 -31.89 20.63 -29.88
CA ASN A 79 -32.13 21.81 -29.05
C ASN A 79 -30.91 22.73 -29.13
N VAL A 80 -31.16 23.94 -29.62
CA VAL A 80 -30.25 25.09 -29.62
C VAL A 80 -30.34 25.72 -28.24
N GLY A 81 -29.22 25.82 -27.52
CA GLY A 81 -29.18 26.43 -26.19
C GLY A 81 -27.76 26.57 -25.65
N THR A 82 -27.07 27.64 -26.06
CA THR A 82 -26.01 28.33 -25.30
C THR A 82 -26.63 29.04 -24.06
N PRO A 83 -25.88 29.53 -23.02
CA PRO A 83 -24.47 29.95 -23.03
C PRO A 83 -23.62 29.71 -21.74
N SER A 84 -22.31 29.90 -21.92
CA SER A 84 -21.29 30.51 -21.03
C SER A 84 -21.30 30.27 -19.51
N GLN A 85 -20.17 29.74 -19.01
CA GLN A 85 -19.37 30.35 -17.92
C GLN A 85 -17.87 30.02 -18.06
N PRO A 86 -16.95 30.94 -17.72
CA PRO A 86 -15.51 30.70 -17.69
C PRO A 86 -15.03 30.19 -16.32
N ILE A 87 -14.30 29.08 -16.29
CA ILE A 87 -13.60 28.63 -15.08
C ILE A 87 -12.13 29.07 -15.16
N ILE A 88 -11.74 29.83 -14.15
CA ILE A 88 -10.40 30.35 -13.88
C ILE A 88 -9.48 29.19 -13.51
N ILE A 89 -8.39 29.01 -14.26
CA ILE A 89 -7.32 28.06 -13.93
C ILE A 89 -6.20 28.84 -13.25
N SER A 90 -6.04 28.65 -11.95
CA SER A 90 -4.82 29.06 -11.23
C SER A 90 -3.84 27.88 -11.23
N SER A 91 -2.73 28.04 -11.96
CA SER A 91 -1.53 27.21 -11.83
C SER A 91 -0.52 27.91 -10.93
N SER A 92 0.19 27.14 -10.10
CA SER A 92 1.61 27.26 -9.70
C SER A 92 1.79 26.84 -8.23
N SER A 93 2.55 25.78 -7.97
CA SER A 93 3.93 25.96 -7.50
C SER A 93 4.63 24.60 -7.33
N SER A 94 5.82 24.55 -7.93
CA SER A 94 6.81 23.50 -7.96
C SER A 94 7.55 23.32 -6.63
N LEU A 95 7.80 22.08 -6.23
CA LEU A 95 8.92 21.76 -5.33
C LEU A 95 9.71 20.58 -5.89
N ALA A 96 10.98 20.84 -6.19
CA ALA A 96 11.94 19.94 -6.80
C ALA A 96 12.74 19.17 -5.74
N ARG A 97 13.01 17.87 -5.95
CA ARG A 97 14.26 17.16 -5.57
C ARG A 97 14.30 15.68 -6.02
N PRO A 98 15.46 15.00 -6.01
CA PRO A 98 16.18 14.62 -7.23
C PRO A 98 16.07 13.13 -7.61
N LEU A 99 16.44 12.84 -8.87
CA LEU A 99 16.65 11.50 -9.45
C LEU A 99 17.72 10.69 -8.69
N PRO A 100 17.56 9.35 -8.65
CA PRO A 100 18.67 8.44 -8.76
C PRO A 100 18.67 7.71 -10.12
N SER A 101 19.87 7.78 -10.71
CA SER A 101 20.52 7.00 -11.75
C SER A 101 19.87 5.71 -12.27
N ALA A 102 19.97 5.59 -13.59
CA ALA A 102 19.71 4.42 -14.41
C ALA A 102 20.37 3.14 -13.88
N GLN A 103 19.60 2.06 -13.83
CA GLN A 103 20.14 0.69 -13.85
C GLN A 103 19.47 -0.12 -14.96
N LEU A 104 20.28 -0.33 -15.99
CA LEU A 104 20.38 -1.47 -16.91
C LEU A 104 19.16 -2.38 -17.07
N LEU A 105 18.44 -2.06 -18.12
CA LEU A 105 17.66 -2.93 -19.00
C LEU A 105 18.32 -4.32 -19.19
N SER A 106 17.69 -5.37 -18.68
CA SER A 106 17.95 -6.75 -19.13
C SER A 106 16.80 -7.20 -20.01
N GLU A 107 17.11 -7.37 -21.29
CA GLU A 107 16.24 -7.82 -22.37
C GLU A 107 15.90 -9.32 -22.22
N PRO A 108 14.63 -9.74 -22.17
CA PRO A 108 14.30 -11.17 -22.19
C PRO A 108 14.24 -11.69 -23.62
N GLU A 109 15.08 -12.70 -23.87
CA GLU A 109 15.22 -13.48 -25.10
C GLU A 109 13.87 -13.92 -25.71
N LYS A 110 13.68 -13.60 -26.98
CA LYS A 110 12.53 -14.03 -27.78
C LYS A 110 12.69 -15.51 -28.17
N LYS A 111 12.03 -16.37 -27.41
CA LYS A 111 11.82 -17.80 -27.75
C LYS A 111 10.94 -17.92 -29.00
N LYS A 112 11.56 -18.32 -30.12
CA LYS A 112 10.91 -18.65 -31.40
C LYS A 112 9.81 -19.70 -31.20
N ARG A 113 8.53 -19.31 -31.27
CA ARG A 113 7.43 -20.23 -31.58
C ARG A 113 7.06 -20.06 -33.05
N LYS A 114 7.26 -21.16 -33.77
CA LYS A 114 6.94 -21.37 -35.18
C LYS A 114 5.42 -21.59 -35.27
N THR A 115 4.66 -20.53 -35.54
CA THR A 115 3.24 -20.62 -35.90
C THR A 115 3.17 -20.76 -37.41
N SER A 116 2.74 -21.92 -37.89
CA SER A 116 2.37 -22.16 -39.27
C SER A 116 1.11 -21.36 -39.59
N GLU A 117 1.29 -20.12 -40.05
CA GLU A 117 0.24 -19.38 -40.72
C GLU A 117 0.11 -19.94 -42.14
N SER A 118 -1.00 -20.64 -42.38
CA SER A 118 -1.54 -20.89 -43.71
C SER A 118 -1.93 -19.54 -44.30
N GLY A 119 -0.95 -18.85 -44.90
CA GLY A 119 -1.19 -17.60 -45.63
C GLY A 119 -2.07 -17.85 -46.87
N PRO A 120 -2.96 -16.92 -47.23
CA PRO A 120 -3.66 -16.97 -48.50
C PRO A 120 -2.64 -16.97 -49.63
N SER A 121 -2.83 -17.91 -50.55
CA SER A 121 -1.98 -18.16 -51.71
C SER A 121 -1.80 -16.87 -52.54
N TRP A 122 -0.57 -16.36 -52.58
CA TRP A 122 -0.21 -15.19 -53.38
C TRP A 122 -0.25 -15.50 -54.90
N GLU A 123 -0.35 -16.78 -55.30
CA GLU A 123 -0.47 -17.20 -56.70
C GLU A 123 -1.76 -16.69 -57.39
N GLU A 124 -2.85 -16.47 -56.67
CA GLU A 124 -4.08 -15.90 -57.27
C GLU A 124 -3.94 -14.40 -57.58
N SER A 125 -3.09 -13.68 -56.84
CA SER A 125 -2.83 -12.26 -57.05
C SER A 125 -2.04 -11.99 -58.33
N PHE A 126 -1.10 -12.88 -58.70
CA PHE A 126 -0.33 -12.76 -59.94
C PHE A 126 -1.17 -13.03 -61.20
N ARG A 127 -2.18 -13.91 -61.13
CA ARG A 127 -3.12 -14.10 -62.26
C ARG A 127 -4.02 -12.89 -62.48
N ALA A 128 -4.46 -12.22 -61.41
CA ALA A 128 -5.25 -11.00 -61.52
C ALA A 128 -4.45 -9.83 -62.12
N ALA A 129 -3.18 -9.67 -61.72
CA ALA A 129 -2.29 -8.65 -62.28
C ALA A 129 -2.09 -8.79 -63.81
N GLY A 130 -2.00 -10.03 -64.32
CA GLY A 130 -1.89 -10.28 -65.76
C GLY A 130 -3.17 -9.96 -66.56
N VAL A 131 -4.35 -10.10 -65.95
CA VAL A 131 -5.63 -9.74 -66.56
C VAL A 131 -5.80 -8.21 -66.61
N CYS A 132 -5.41 -7.49 -65.55
CA CYS A 132 -5.40 -6.03 -65.54
C CYS A 132 -4.46 -5.45 -66.60
N GLY A 133 -3.27 -6.04 -66.79
CA GLY A 133 -2.32 -5.61 -67.82
C GLY A 133 -2.87 -5.74 -69.25
N LYS A 134 -3.56 -6.85 -69.56
CA LYS A 134 -4.19 -7.04 -70.88
C LYS A 134 -5.39 -6.12 -71.13
N LEU A 135 -6.17 -5.82 -70.09
CA LEU A 135 -7.27 -4.84 -70.19
C LEU A 135 -6.72 -3.44 -70.45
N LEU A 136 -5.64 -3.04 -69.78
CA LEU A 136 -4.95 -1.76 -70.02
C LEU A 136 -4.44 -1.65 -71.46
N ASP A 137 -3.81 -2.70 -71.99
CA ASP A 137 -3.33 -2.74 -73.40
C ASP A 137 -4.49 -2.63 -74.42
N ILE A 138 -5.68 -3.17 -74.10
CA ILE A 138 -6.89 -3.02 -74.92
C ILE A 138 -7.43 -1.58 -74.88
N PHE A 139 -7.40 -0.92 -73.70
CA PHE A 139 -7.78 0.48 -73.54
C PHE A 139 -6.77 1.44 -74.19
N GLU A 140 -5.49 1.08 -74.26
CA GLU A 140 -4.46 1.87 -74.95
C GLU A 140 -4.63 1.83 -76.48
N LYS A 141 -5.09 0.69 -77.01
CA LYS A 141 -5.30 0.48 -78.46
C LYS A 141 -6.66 0.96 -78.97
N THR A 142 -7.64 1.12 -78.09
CA THR A 142 -9.00 1.55 -78.43
C THR A 142 -9.29 2.87 -77.73
N PRO A 143 -9.28 4.02 -78.44
CA PRO A 143 -9.57 5.31 -77.82
C PRO A 143 -10.92 5.26 -77.13
N LEU A 144 -10.95 5.45 -75.81
CA LEU A 144 -12.18 5.48 -75.01
C LEU A 144 -13.19 6.51 -75.53
N SER A 145 -12.74 7.50 -76.30
CA SER A 145 -13.57 8.46 -77.05
C SER A 145 -14.48 7.82 -78.11
N SER A 146 -14.25 6.56 -78.51
CA SER A 146 -15.08 5.83 -79.48
C SER A 146 -16.21 5.02 -78.82
N LEU A 147 -16.14 4.73 -77.52
CA LEU A 147 -17.32 4.30 -76.76
C LEU A 147 -18.06 5.58 -76.38
N GLY A 148 -19.03 6.00 -77.21
CA GLY A 148 -19.85 7.18 -76.91
C GLY A 148 -20.38 7.17 -75.48
N THR A 149 -20.70 8.35 -74.94
CA THR A 149 -21.28 8.59 -73.61
C THR A 149 -22.46 7.67 -73.35
N SER A 150 -22.17 6.48 -72.87
CA SER A 150 -23.13 5.47 -72.49
C SER A 150 -23.45 5.76 -71.03
N PRO A 151 -24.73 5.73 -70.61
CA PRO A 151 -25.12 6.01 -69.22
C PRO A 151 -24.39 5.12 -68.19
N LYS A 152 -23.84 3.98 -68.59
CA LYS A 152 -22.99 3.13 -67.74
C LYS A 152 -21.61 3.74 -67.41
N VAL A 153 -21.08 4.63 -68.25
CA VAL A 153 -19.78 5.29 -68.03
C VAL A 153 -19.94 6.38 -66.97
N GLU A 154 -21.01 7.18 -67.06
CA GLU A 154 -21.34 8.22 -66.08
C GLU A 154 -21.60 7.62 -64.67
N GLU A 155 -22.31 6.48 -64.60
CA GLU A 155 -22.50 5.73 -63.33
C GLU A 155 -21.17 5.24 -62.74
N LEU A 156 -20.21 4.82 -63.58
CA LEU A 156 -18.89 4.38 -63.11
C LEU A 156 -18.04 5.56 -62.62
N GLU A 157 -18.12 6.71 -63.27
CA GLU A 157 -17.45 7.94 -62.85
C GLU A 157 -17.97 8.43 -61.48
N GLU A 158 -19.29 8.40 -61.26
CA GLU A 158 -19.88 8.72 -59.95
C GLU A 158 -19.42 7.75 -58.85
N ARG A 159 -19.40 6.45 -59.14
CA ARG A 159 -18.90 5.44 -58.19
C ARG A 159 -17.42 5.65 -57.88
N LEU A 160 -16.60 6.00 -58.87
CA LEU A 160 -15.17 6.28 -58.67
C LEU A 160 -14.97 7.45 -57.70
N LEU A 161 -15.69 8.56 -57.90
CA LEU A 161 -15.67 9.72 -56.99
C LEU A 161 -16.10 9.36 -55.56
N MET A 162 -17.12 8.51 -55.43
CA MET A 162 -17.57 8.02 -54.14
C MET A 162 -16.52 7.14 -53.45
N PHE A 163 -15.80 6.30 -54.19
CA PHE A 163 -14.70 5.51 -53.62
C PHE A 163 -13.51 6.37 -53.21
N GLU A 164 -13.14 7.36 -54.02
CA GLU A 164 -12.06 8.30 -53.70
C GLU A 164 -12.40 9.12 -52.44
N LYS A 165 -13.66 9.52 -52.27
CA LYS A 165 -14.13 10.17 -51.04
C LYS A 165 -13.98 9.26 -49.82
N HIS A 166 -14.43 8.01 -49.90
CA HIS A 166 -14.28 7.05 -48.81
C HIS A 166 -12.82 6.77 -48.47
N GLU A 167 -11.94 6.68 -49.47
CA GLU A 167 -10.51 6.50 -49.25
C GLU A 167 -9.92 7.65 -48.42
N ARG A 168 -10.31 8.90 -48.73
CA ARG A 168 -9.92 10.07 -47.94
C ARG A 168 -10.44 10.00 -46.50
N GLU A 169 -11.70 9.64 -46.30
CA GLU A 169 -12.30 9.49 -44.97
C GLU A 169 -11.59 8.41 -44.15
N LEU A 170 -11.35 7.23 -44.73
CA LEU A 170 -10.59 6.13 -44.12
C LEU A 170 -9.16 6.54 -43.76
N LYS A 171 -8.52 7.37 -44.59
CA LYS A 171 -7.17 7.87 -44.32
C LYS A 171 -7.16 8.79 -43.09
N VAL A 172 -8.14 9.69 -42.99
CA VAL A 172 -8.31 10.56 -41.81
C VAL A 172 -8.56 9.73 -40.55
N GLU A 173 -9.42 8.72 -40.62
CA GLU A 173 -9.72 7.85 -39.49
C GLU A 173 -8.50 7.03 -39.06
N ARG A 174 -7.72 6.49 -40.01
CA ARG A 174 -6.47 5.78 -39.73
C ARG A 174 -5.47 6.66 -38.97
N ASP A 175 -5.32 7.91 -39.40
CA ASP A 175 -4.40 8.85 -38.75
C ASP A 175 -4.90 9.25 -37.36
N LYS A 176 -6.22 9.39 -37.17
CA LYS A 176 -6.84 9.59 -35.86
C LYS A 176 -6.56 8.41 -34.92
N LEU A 177 -6.85 7.17 -35.35
CA LEU A 177 -6.61 5.97 -34.56
C LEU A 177 -5.13 5.76 -34.22
N ARG A 178 -4.22 6.15 -35.13
CA ARG A 178 -2.78 6.12 -34.87
C ARG A 178 -2.40 7.03 -33.71
N LYS A 179 -2.90 8.27 -33.69
CA LYS A 179 -2.66 9.23 -32.61
C LYS A 179 -3.25 8.73 -31.28
N GLU A 180 -4.47 8.20 -31.31
CA GLU A 180 -5.11 7.63 -30.11
C GLU A 180 -4.30 6.45 -29.54
N ARG A 181 -3.81 5.55 -30.40
CA ARG A 181 -2.93 4.45 -29.98
C ARG A 181 -1.65 4.96 -29.32
N ASP A 182 -1.04 6.01 -29.85
CA ASP A 182 0.21 6.54 -29.31
C ASP A 182 -0.02 7.18 -27.93
N VAL A 183 -1.13 7.91 -27.76
CA VAL A 183 -1.55 8.44 -26.44
C VAL A 183 -1.82 7.31 -25.44
N LEU A 184 -2.48 6.22 -25.88
CA LEU A 184 -2.75 5.07 -25.01
C LEU A 184 -1.45 4.37 -24.59
N ARG A 185 -0.48 4.25 -25.49
CA ARG A 185 0.83 3.66 -25.19
C ARG A 185 1.60 4.49 -24.15
N GLU A 186 1.53 5.81 -24.24
CA GLU A 186 2.14 6.69 -23.23
C GLU A 186 1.48 6.50 -21.85
N LYS A 187 0.14 6.46 -21.80
CA LYS A 187 -0.61 6.20 -20.57
C LYS A 187 -0.30 4.83 -19.98
N GLU A 188 -0.17 3.79 -20.81
CA GLU A 188 0.25 2.45 -20.39
C GLU A 188 1.64 2.49 -19.73
N SER A 189 2.60 3.18 -20.36
CA SER A 189 3.94 3.34 -19.79
C SER A 189 3.93 4.08 -18.45
N GLN A 190 3.09 5.11 -18.31
CA GLN A 190 2.95 5.87 -17.06
C GLN A 190 2.34 5.01 -15.94
N LEU A 191 1.27 4.27 -16.24
CA LEU A 191 0.65 3.35 -15.28
C LEU A 191 1.61 2.24 -14.87
N GLN A 192 2.39 1.70 -15.81
CA GLN A 192 3.41 0.69 -15.50
C GLN A 192 4.46 1.24 -14.53
N ALA A 193 4.95 2.46 -14.75
CA ALA A 193 5.89 3.11 -13.84
C ALA A 193 5.30 3.32 -12.44
N GLN A 194 4.02 3.73 -12.35
CA GLN A 194 3.32 3.83 -11.06
C GLN A 194 3.21 2.49 -10.34
N CYS A 195 2.85 1.42 -11.05
CA CYS A 195 2.79 0.07 -10.46
C CYS A 195 4.16 -0.40 -9.94
N THR A 196 5.24 -0.12 -10.69
CA THR A 196 6.61 -0.45 -10.24
C THR A 196 6.98 0.33 -8.97
N MET A 197 6.68 1.62 -8.91
CA MET A 197 6.93 2.44 -7.73
C MET A 197 6.14 1.93 -6.51
N GLU A 198 4.86 1.62 -6.68
CA GLU A 198 4.00 1.09 -5.62
C GLU A 198 4.53 -0.27 -5.10
N ALA A 199 4.98 -1.15 -5.99
CA ALA A 199 5.57 -2.42 -5.61
C ALA A 199 6.84 -2.23 -4.77
N ASN A 200 7.71 -1.28 -5.15
CA ASN A 200 8.93 -0.96 -4.41
C ASN A 200 8.61 -0.36 -3.03
N LEU A 201 7.64 0.55 -2.93
CA LEU A 201 7.20 1.11 -1.65
C LEU A 201 6.63 0.04 -0.72
N ARG A 202 5.82 -0.88 -1.25
CA ARG A 202 5.29 -2.01 -0.48
C ARG A 202 6.40 -2.91 0.04
N LYS A 203 7.41 -3.21 -0.80
CA LYS A 203 8.57 -4.00 -0.42
C LYS A 203 9.39 -3.31 0.68
N ALA A 204 9.68 -2.01 0.53
CA ALA A 204 10.42 -1.23 1.53
C ALA A 204 9.68 -1.16 2.88
N ALA A 205 8.35 -0.97 2.85
CA ALA A 205 7.54 -1.00 4.06
C ALA A 205 7.59 -2.37 4.76
N GLN A 206 7.50 -3.46 3.98
CA GLN A 206 7.60 -4.82 4.51
C GLN A 206 8.96 -5.09 5.17
N GLU A 207 10.05 -4.68 4.52
CA GLU A 207 11.42 -4.81 5.06
C GLU A 207 11.58 -3.99 6.35
N SER A 208 11.02 -2.77 6.39
CA SER A 208 11.02 -1.94 7.60
C SER A 208 10.30 -2.60 8.77
N TYR A 209 9.11 -3.18 8.54
CA TYR A 209 8.37 -3.89 9.59
C TYR A 209 9.12 -5.14 10.09
N GLN A 210 9.76 -5.87 9.19
CA GLN A 210 10.55 -7.04 9.56
C GLN A 210 11.75 -6.66 10.42
N SER A 211 12.46 -5.56 10.07
CA SER A 211 13.55 -5.04 10.89
C SER A 211 13.07 -4.63 12.28
N LEU A 212 12.02 -3.81 12.35
CA LEU A 212 11.47 -3.36 13.64
C LEU A 212 11.04 -4.52 14.53
N PHE A 213 10.41 -5.55 13.96
CA PHE A 213 10.01 -6.73 14.72
C PHE A 213 11.21 -7.50 15.25
N LYS A 214 12.29 -7.62 14.45
CA LYS A 214 13.53 -8.26 14.88
C LYS A 214 14.15 -7.51 16.06
N ASP A 215 14.23 -6.18 15.97
CA ASP A 215 14.79 -5.33 17.03
C ASP A 215 13.97 -5.43 18.32
N MET A 216 12.63 -5.46 18.21
CA MET A 216 11.73 -5.63 19.36
C MET A 216 11.92 -6.99 20.06
N VAL A 217 12.13 -8.06 19.29
CA VAL A 217 12.43 -9.39 19.86
C VAL A 217 13.77 -9.39 20.59
N GLU A 218 14.77 -8.68 20.06
CA GLU A 218 16.08 -8.53 20.68
C GLU A 218 15.99 -7.76 22.00
N VAL A 219 15.30 -6.61 22.01
CA VAL A 219 15.05 -5.85 23.25
C VAL A 219 14.31 -6.67 24.29
N ARG A 220 13.29 -7.45 23.90
CA ARG A 220 12.57 -8.32 24.83
C ARG A 220 13.49 -9.38 25.45
N LYS A 221 14.39 -9.94 24.66
CA LYS A 221 15.40 -10.90 25.14
C LYS A 221 16.34 -10.24 26.14
N ASP A 222 16.83 -9.04 25.83
CA ASP A 222 17.73 -8.30 26.72
C ASP A 222 17.06 -7.90 28.04
N LEU A 223 15.78 -7.53 27.99
CA LEU A 223 14.99 -7.25 29.19
C LEU A 223 14.84 -8.50 30.06
N MET A 224 14.57 -9.66 29.45
CA MET A 224 14.49 -10.93 30.17
C MET A 224 15.83 -11.29 30.82
N ASN A 225 16.94 -11.14 30.09
CA ASN A 225 18.28 -11.37 30.62
C ASN A 225 18.59 -10.43 31.80
N SER A 226 18.22 -9.16 31.67
CA SER A 226 18.40 -8.17 32.75
C SER A 226 17.59 -8.53 33.98
N ARG A 227 16.33 -8.95 33.82
CA ARG A 227 15.48 -9.42 34.93
C ARG A 227 16.12 -10.61 35.66
N ASN A 228 16.63 -11.59 34.92
CA ASN A 228 17.31 -12.74 35.52
C ASN A 228 18.57 -12.30 36.29
N ALA A 229 19.37 -11.39 35.72
CA ALA A 229 20.55 -10.86 36.39
C ALA A 229 20.20 -10.08 37.68
N TYR A 230 19.07 -9.35 37.69
CA TYR A 230 18.58 -8.70 38.90
C TYR A 230 18.16 -9.71 39.97
N THR A 231 17.47 -10.79 39.60
CA THR A 231 17.12 -11.86 40.55
C THR A 231 18.36 -12.52 41.13
N GLU A 232 19.36 -12.85 40.30
CA GLU A 232 20.65 -13.38 40.78
C GLU A 232 21.37 -12.42 41.75
N LEU A 233 21.28 -11.11 41.48
CA LEU A 233 21.85 -10.09 42.36
C LEU A 233 21.07 -9.99 43.70
N GLU A 234 19.74 -10.02 43.66
CA GLU A 234 18.88 -10.03 44.86
C GLU A 234 19.20 -11.23 45.75
N ASP A 235 19.32 -12.42 45.15
CA ASP A 235 19.69 -13.65 45.85
C ASP A 235 21.08 -13.51 46.50
N SER A 236 22.07 -12.99 45.76
CA SER A 236 23.42 -12.78 46.29
C SER A 236 23.46 -11.76 47.44
N ILE A 237 22.65 -10.69 47.37
CA ILE A 237 22.53 -9.71 48.44
C ILE A 237 21.88 -10.34 49.68
N ALA A 238 20.83 -11.13 49.50
CA ALA A 238 20.17 -11.85 50.60
C ALA A 238 21.14 -12.80 51.31
N GLU A 239 21.88 -13.62 50.55
CA GLU A 239 22.92 -14.50 51.10
C GLU A 239 24.01 -13.72 51.85
N GLY A 240 24.48 -12.61 51.29
CA GLY A 240 25.49 -11.76 51.92
C GLY A 240 24.99 -11.08 53.20
N ALA A 241 23.72 -10.69 53.24
CA ALA A 241 23.09 -10.11 54.42
C ALA A 241 22.91 -11.15 55.54
N GLU A 242 22.48 -12.37 55.20
CA GLU A 242 22.36 -13.48 56.14
C GLU A 242 23.72 -13.86 56.75
N GLU A 243 24.77 -13.92 55.93
CA GLU A 243 26.14 -14.17 56.39
C GLU A 243 26.61 -13.09 57.37
N SER A 244 26.45 -11.83 56.97
CA SER A 244 26.86 -10.68 57.79
C SER A 244 26.12 -10.64 59.12
N TRP A 245 24.82 -10.93 59.10
CA TRP A 245 23.99 -11.01 60.30
C TRP A 245 24.46 -12.13 61.23
N ARG A 246 24.78 -13.31 60.68
CA ARG A 246 25.31 -14.43 61.46
C ARG A 246 26.63 -14.09 62.14
N ILE A 247 27.57 -13.46 61.42
CA ILE A 247 28.86 -13.02 61.97
C ILE A 247 28.64 -12.02 63.10
N PHE A 248 27.73 -11.05 62.91
CA PHE A 248 27.39 -10.08 63.93
C PHE A 248 26.85 -10.76 65.20
N LEU A 249 25.88 -11.67 65.07
CA LEU A 249 25.33 -12.41 66.20
C LEU A 249 26.42 -13.18 66.96
N GLU A 250 27.33 -13.82 66.23
CA GLU A 250 28.44 -14.57 66.83
C GLU A 250 29.36 -13.64 67.64
N GLN A 251 29.71 -12.48 67.09
CA GLN A 251 30.51 -11.47 67.80
C GLN A 251 29.82 -10.95 69.06
N VAL A 252 28.51 -10.67 68.99
CA VAL A 252 27.75 -10.18 70.15
C VAL A 252 27.67 -11.24 71.24
N ARG A 253 27.46 -12.52 70.88
CA ARG A 253 27.44 -13.64 71.85
C ARG A 253 28.76 -13.80 72.60
N VAL A 254 29.89 -13.53 71.93
CA VAL A 254 31.21 -13.53 72.59
C VAL A 254 31.32 -12.42 73.65
N ILE A 255 30.72 -11.25 73.40
CA ILE A 255 30.81 -10.09 74.30
C ILE A 255 29.75 -10.17 75.43
N ALA A 256 28.54 -10.61 75.12
CA ALA A 256 27.40 -10.64 76.02
C ALA A 256 26.60 -11.96 75.81
N PRO A 257 27.03 -13.07 76.43
CA PRO A 257 26.46 -14.39 76.17
C PRO A 257 25.00 -14.54 76.63
N ASP A 258 24.58 -13.75 77.61
CA ASP A 258 23.23 -13.80 78.18
C ASP A 258 22.25 -12.81 77.51
N LEU A 259 22.68 -12.08 76.48
CA LEU A 259 21.84 -11.10 75.79
C LEU A 259 20.85 -11.78 74.84
N ASP A 260 19.55 -11.55 75.03
CA ASP A 260 18.51 -12.03 74.11
C ASP A 260 18.48 -11.17 72.83
N LEU A 261 18.88 -11.80 71.71
CA LEU A 261 18.91 -11.17 70.38
C LEU A 261 17.68 -11.51 69.54
N SER A 262 16.72 -12.26 70.07
CA SER A 262 15.45 -12.59 69.38
C SER A 262 14.70 -11.36 68.88
N PRO A 263 14.68 -10.21 69.59
CA PRO A 263 14.05 -8.99 69.07
C PRO A 263 14.72 -8.44 67.80
N LEU A 264 16.00 -8.73 67.54
CA LEU A 264 16.70 -8.20 66.36
C LEU A 264 16.60 -9.10 65.13
N HIS A 265 15.69 -10.09 65.12
CA HIS A 265 15.54 -10.97 63.96
C HIS A 265 15.23 -10.17 62.69
N PRO A 266 15.86 -10.47 61.53
CA PRO A 266 15.68 -9.71 60.29
C PRO A 266 14.23 -9.61 59.82
N ASP A 267 13.42 -10.61 60.18
CA ASP A 267 12.00 -10.64 59.83
C ASP A 267 11.15 -9.65 60.64
N LYS A 268 11.63 -9.14 61.78
CA LYS A 268 10.87 -8.18 62.58
C LYS A 268 10.96 -6.78 61.97
N VAL A 269 9.85 -6.06 61.99
CA VAL A 269 9.78 -4.67 61.53
C VAL A 269 9.60 -3.72 62.71
N VAL A 270 10.02 -2.47 62.54
CA VAL A 270 9.81 -1.43 63.55
C VAL A 270 8.57 -0.62 63.18
N ILE A 271 7.53 -0.72 64.00
CA ILE A 271 6.27 0.04 63.87
C ILE A 271 6.08 0.84 65.16
N ASP A 272 5.95 2.16 65.04
CA ASP A 272 5.79 3.09 66.17
C ASP A 272 6.86 2.94 67.27
N GLY A 273 8.09 2.61 66.88
CA GLY A 273 9.21 2.40 67.79
C GLY A 273 9.22 1.05 68.51
N ALA A 274 8.23 0.19 68.26
CA ALA A 274 8.20 -1.18 68.74
C ALA A 274 8.69 -2.15 67.65
N ILE A 275 9.48 -3.15 68.05
CA ILE A 275 9.86 -4.27 67.19
C ILE A 275 8.71 -5.27 67.24
N VAL A 276 8.05 -5.46 66.11
CA VAL A 276 6.88 -6.34 65.97
C VAL A 276 7.06 -7.28 64.78
N ASP A 277 6.32 -8.39 64.82
CA ASP A 277 6.20 -9.24 63.63
C ASP A 277 5.59 -8.43 62.48
N PRO A 278 6.07 -8.65 61.24
CA PRO A 278 5.53 -7.97 60.10
C PRO A 278 4.04 -8.34 60.00
N PRO A 279 3.17 -7.36 59.76
CA PRO A 279 1.75 -7.64 59.59
C PRO A 279 1.61 -8.67 58.47
N VAL A 280 0.88 -9.76 58.75
CA VAL A 280 0.62 -10.81 57.75
C VAL A 280 0.10 -10.10 56.50
N PRO A 281 0.79 -10.21 55.35
CA PRO A 281 0.33 -9.56 54.14
C PRO A 281 -1.08 -10.06 53.86
N GLU A 282 -2.05 -9.15 53.98
CA GLU A 282 -3.43 -9.42 53.64
C GLU A 282 -3.41 -9.86 52.18
N VAL A 283 -3.69 -11.14 51.93
CA VAL A 283 -3.71 -11.71 50.59
C VAL A 283 -4.91 -11.09 49.90
N VAL A 284 -4.70 -9.91 49.32
CA VAL A 284 -5.67 -9.23 48.47
C VAL A 284 -5.93 -10.19 47.32
N SER A 285 -7.04 -10.92 47.41
CA SER A 285 -7.45 -11.85 46.37
C SER A 285 -7.54 -11.08 45.06
N GLU A 286 -7.11 -11.67 43.95
CA GLU A 286 -7.14 -11.06 42.61
C GLU A 286 -8.51 -10.44 42.24
N SER A 287 -9.57 -10.89 42.90
CA SER A 287 -10.94 -10.35 42.89
C SER A 287 -11.03 -8.85 43.24
N ASP A 288 -10.24 -8.36 44.20
CA ASP A 288 -10.27 -6.96 44.65
C ASP A 288 -9.48 -6.01 43.73
N LEU A 289 -8.48 -6.53 43.02
CA LEU A 289 -7.69 -5.75 42.05
C LEU A 289 -8.48 -5.48 40.76
N LYS A 290 -9.35 -6.41 40.34
CA LYS A 290 -10.21 -6.24 39.16
C LYS A 290 -11.20 -5.08 39.27
N THR A 291 -11.74 -4.81 40.45
CA THR A 291 -12.76 -3.76 40.62
C THR A 291 -12.21 -2.34 40.72
N ARG A 292 -10.89 -2.17 40.91
CA ARG A 292 -10.25 -0.84 40.95
C ARG A 292 -9.84 -0.32 39.57
N GLY A 293 -9.47 -1.20 38.64
CA GLY A 293 -9.09 -0.83 37.26
C GLY A 293 -10.27 -0.53 36.33
N GLN A 294 -11.47 -1.02 36.63
CA GLN A 294 -12.64 -0.87 35.76
C GLN A 294 -13.49 0.39 35.99
N ARG A 295 -13.17 1.20 37.01
CA ARG A 295 -13.96 2.40 37.36
C ARG A 295 -13.51 3.70 36.68
N ILE A 296 -12.59 3.64 35.71
CA ILE A 296 -12.02 4.85 35.06
C ILE A 296 -12.67 5.17 33.69
N ILE A 297 -13.44 4.24 33.11
CA ILE A 297 -14.11 4.45 31.81
C ILE A 297 -15.59 4.81 31.93
N GLU A 298 -16.10 5.09 33.14
CA GLU A 298 -17.45 5.62 33.30
C GLU A 298 -17.43 7.10 32.89
N SER A 299 -17.80 7.34 31.63
CA SER A 299 -17.95 8.68 31.08
C SER A 299 -18.90 9.50 31.96
N PRO A 300 -18.64 10.80 32.18
CA PRO A 300 -19.55 11.66 32.93
C PRO A 300 -20.97 11.58 32.37
N PRO A 301 -22.02 11.58 33.23
CA PRO A 301 -23.40 11.48 32.77
C PRO A 301 -23.70 12.61 31.79
N HIS A 302 -24.12 12.25 30.58
CA HIS A 302 -24.58 13.20 29.57
C HIS A 302 -25.71 14.04 30.14
N SER A 303 -25.44 15.33 30.37
CA SER A 303 -26.45 16.34 30.61
C SER A 303 -27.28 16.48 29.34
N LYS A 304 -28.44 15.84 29.33
CA LYS A 304 -29.57 16.23 28.50
C LYS A 304 -30.07 17.57 29.01
N ASP A 305 -30.39 18.47 28.08
CA ASP A 305 -31.02 19.79 28.24
C ASP A 305 -30.07 21.00 28.16
N ALA A 306 -29.87 21.51 26.93
CA ALA A 306 -30.05 22.94 26.61
C ALA A 306 -29.86 23.21 25.09
N PRO A 307 -30.60 24.18 24.50
CA PRO A 307 -30.76 24.31 23.06
C PRO A 307 -29.71 25.18 22.38
N SER A 308 -29.57 24.96 21.07
CA SER A 308 -28.88 25.81 20.10
C SER A 308 -29.17 27.31 20.27
N SER A 309 -28.12 28.13 20.28
CA SER A 309 -28.17 29.44 19.64
C SER A 309 -26.79 29.90 19.13
N SER A 310 -26.78 30.16 17.83
CA SER A 310 -25.98 31.11 17.04
C SER A 310 -25.33 32.27 17.81
N ILE A 311 -24.10 32.66 17.41
CA ILE A 311 -23.70 34.01 16.90
C ILE A 311 -22.17 34.22 16.96
N LEU A 312 -21.59 34.47 15.78
CA LEU A 312 -20.44 35.34 15.38
C LEU A 312 -19.05 35.28 16.07
N ALA A 313 -18.01 35.21 15.21
CA ALA A 313 -16.60 35.59 15.44
C ALA A 313 -16.43 37.14 15.48
N PRO A 314 -15.23 37.76 15.64
CA PRO A 314 -13.85 37.26 15.81
C PRO A 314 -13.03 37.97 16.93
N THR A 315 -11.78 37.54 17.22
CA THR A 315 -10.55 38.39 17.33
C THR A 315 -9.32 37.65 17.92
N SER A 316 -8.22 37.80 17.17
CA SER A 316 -6.78 37.86 17.49
C SER A 316 -6.21 37.53 18.89
N SER A 317 -5.19 36.66 18.90
CA SER A 317 -3.88 36.85 19.59
C SER A 317 -2.93 35.69 19.20
N SER A 318 -1.89 35.83 18.37
CA SER A 318 -0.58 36.50 18.57
C SER A 318 0.34 35.84 19.61
N ALA A 319 1.19 34.89 19.21
CA ALA A 319 2.62 34.79 19.59
C ALA A 319 3.37 33.65 18.83
N PRO A 320 4.70 33.76 18.61
CA PRO A 320 5.43 33.06 17.54
C PRO A 320 6.29 31.86 18.01
N PRO A 321 6.80 31.01 17.08
CA PRO A 321 7.80 29.99 17.40
C PRO A 321 9.23 30.59 17.49
N PRO A 322 10.12 30.03 18.33
CA PRO A 322 11.51 30.47 18.43
C PRO A 322 12.32 30.03 17.18
N GLY A 323 13.12 30.96 16.65
CA GLY A 323 14.01 30.72 15.52
C GLY A 323 15.28 29.95 15.89
N PRO A 324 15.98 29.35 14.91
CA PRO A 324 17.23 28.63 15.11
C PRO A 324 18.42 29.58 14.95
N GLY A 325 19.25 29.69 15.98
CA GLY A 325 20.52 30.41 15.94
C GLY A 325 21.53 29.76 16.88
N GLY A 326 22.59 29.17 16.33
CA GLY A 326 23.65 28.53 17.11
C GLY A 326 24.68 27.82 16.24
N VAL A 327 25.74 28.56 15.90
CA VAL A 327 26.94 28.19 15.13
C VAL A 327 27.76 27.08 15.85
N PRO A 328 28.50 26.22 15.11
CA PRO A 328 29.28 25.11 15.69
C PRO A 328 30.69 25.54 16.14
N PRO A 329 31.31 24.84 17.10
CA PRO A 329 32.74 24.92 17.32
C PRO A 329 33.46 23.57 17.12
N GLY A 330 34.64 23.64 16.51
CA GLY A 330 35.75 22.69 16.69
C GLY A 330 35.68 21.45 15.80
N GLY A 331 36.57 21.20 14.85
CA GLY A 331 38.00 21.48 14.86
C GLY A 331 38.72 20.36 15.62
N GLY A 332 39.10 19.30 14.91
CA GLY A 332 39.74 18.14 15.50
C GLY A 332 40.20 17.14 14.44
N ASP A 333 41.21 17.53 13.68
CA ASP A 333 42.00 16.60 12.87
C ASP A 333 42.78 15.67 13.81
N SER A 334 42.70 14.36 13.57
CA SER A 334 43.64 13.38 14.10
C SER A 334 43.87 12.31 13.07
N SER A 335 44.76 12.63 12.13
CA SER A 335 45.51 11.66 11.36
C SER A 335 46.80 11.34 12.12
N THR A 336 46.96 10.12 12.61
CA THR A 336 48.27 9.44 12.66
C THR A 336 48.15 7.97 13.07
N LEU A 337 48.87 7.13 12.33
CA LEU A 337 49.47 5.84 12.74
C LEU A 337 48.50 4.71 13.13
N SER A 338 48.48 3.58 12.43
CA SER A 338 49.66 2.70 12.35
C SER A 338 49.60 1.73 11.17
N LYS A 339 50.71 1.65 10.45
CA LYS A 339 51.19 0.44 9.76
C LYS A 339 52.04 -0.34 10.74
N LYS A 340 51.71 -1.61 11.01
CA LYS A 340 52.58 -2.76 10.74
C LYS A 340 51.79 -4.06 10.89
#